data_AF-A0A1V4IN93-F1
#
_entry.id   AF-A0A1V4IN93-F1
#
_cell.length_a   1.000
_cell.length_b   1.000
_cell.length_c   1.000
_cell.angle_alpha   90.00
_cell.angle_beta   90.00
_cell.angle_gamma   90.00
#
_symmetry.space_group_name_H-M   'P 1'
#
loop_
_entity.id
_entity.type
_entity.pdbx_description
1 polymer ?
#
loop_
_entity_poly.entity_id
_entity_poly.type
_entity_poly.pdbx_seq_one_letter_code
_entity_poly.pdbx_strand_id
1 'polypeptide(L)'
;MNSHDYRDAMRGIKPSKELNDRIVFNILDSDEDKRIFRNRSRKKKLVLICAIILSLSSISVAAATWNIADVFKGYFKEHISSTKDNKQADIKNNSVFLKTAGAIIKSTDTEAGLKLTARGVVGDDRMLNVAIDVRTVNGKSFTDNQEDKLNSINFEEVELQVDDDVSRQYCSCTRIDDGSKKGKATFMIHTIVNSNIKKLSGHNITILLTNFLHTTNKLDDIGMKGSLYNIFTKFDKANDKDYRYYSVRSDSNHFDKDNKILKEYYSMRESGKLTGDKFLKRREELIKAGLLEPLYTLPKTSKKITFSEKYPKLEITNMGIKDNIFTFNMNINDELDYQYLFNKPLALVNRKTGKCVRTTMDIDEGDTKKLTSAHFVVFHTITSAEQLKDYYLAIGGEGTQDIINKGIWKLKFKLSYKDTSRRYNINKKAKISGFAGRIKSIDISPLSMKIIYKTDKLMNTENKAYFEDNWKGNIYLVLKDGSKIAELSCEEDYKNGVFMFKTMFNATVSLEQIKKIVIDGTEIIL
;
A
#
# COMPACT_ATOMS: atom_id res chain seq x y z
N MET A 1 -5.88 -12.88 -6.48
CA MET A 1 -5.39 -11.98 -5.40
C MET A 1 -5.99 -12.46 -4.10
N ASN A 2 -5.16 -12.56 -3.07
CA ASN A 2 -5.59 -12.91 -1.72
C ASN A 2 -5.85 -11.62 -0.94
N SER A 3 -6.57 -11.68 0.19
CA SER A 3 -6.95 -10.49 0.97
C SER A 3 -5.78 -9.62 1.49
N HIS A 4 -4.53 -10.13 1.42
CA HIS A 4 -3.32 -9.33 1.60
C HIS A 4 -3.21 -8.19 0.58
N ASP A 5 -3.49 -8.46 -0.69
CA ASP A 5 -3.24 -7.57 -1.83
C ASP A 5 -4.17 -6.33 -1.86
N TYR A 6 -5.23 -6.31 -1.03
CA TYR A 6 -6.23 -5.24 -0.99
C TYR A 6 -6.12 -4.36 0.27
N ARG A 7 -5.56 -4.87 1.38
CA ARG A 7 -5.27 -4.05 2.58
C ARG A 7 -4.13 -3.06 2.32
N ASP A 8 -3.17 -3.42 1.47
CA ASP A 8 -2.08 -2.52 1.06
C ASP A 8 -2.55 -1.43 0.08
N ALA A 9 -3.65 -1.66 -0.66
CA ALA A 9 -4.21 -0.69 -1.61
C ALA A 9 -4.96 0.50 -0.95
N MET A 10 -5.39 0.36 0.31
CA MET A 10 -6.23 1.37 0.99
C MET A 10 -5.59 2.02 2.23
N ARG A 11 -4.44 1.52 2.73
CA ARG A 11 -3.71 2.17 3.85
C ARG A 11 -3.05 3.51 3.45
N GLY A 12 -3.00 3.85 2.15
CA GLY A 12 -2.30 5.02 1.61
C GLY A 12 -3.16 6.23 1.19
N ILE A 13 -4.50 6.16 1.22
CA ILE A 13 -5.32 7.38 1.00
C ILE A 13 -5.51 8.11 2.33
N LYS A 14 -4.46 8.78 2.81
CA LYS A 14 -4.63 10.03 3.55
C LYS A 14 -4.42 11.18 2.56
N PRO A 15 -5.33 12.18 2.49
CA PRO A 15 -5.21 13.29 1.54
C PRO A 15 -3.82 13.93 1.62
N SER A 16 -3.26 14.33 0.48
CA SER A 16 -2.07 15.18 0.50
C SER A 16 -2.38 16.41 1.35
N LYS A 17 -1.37 16.99 2.00
CA LYS A 17 -1.57 18.19 2.80
C LYS A 17 -2.22 19.32 1.98
N GLU A 18 -1.91 19.37 0.69
CA GLU A 18 -2.49 20.29 -0.30
C GLU A 18 -3.96 19.97 -0.69
N LEU A 19 -4.37 18.70 -0.65
CA LEU A 19 -5.76 18.28 -0.82
C LEU A 19 -6.56 18.57 0.46
N ASN A 20 -5.99 18.32 1.64
CA ASN A 20 -6.54 18.79 2.92
C ASN A 20 -6.64 20.31 2.98
N ASP A 21 -5.60 21.05 2.55
CA ASP A 21 -5.58 22.51 2.59
C ASP A 21 -6.55 23.11 1.54
N ARG A 22 -6.74 22.50 0.36
CA ARG A 22 -7.82 22.90 -0.58
C ARG A 22 -9.22 22.56 -0.07
N ILE A 23 -9.38 21.47 0.68
CA ILE A 23 -10.65 21.09 1.29
C ILE A 23 -10.98 22.03 2.46
N VAL A 24 -10.01 22.36 3.31
CA VAL A 24 -10.14 23.37 4.37
C VAL A 24 -10.39 24.77 3.79
N PHE A 25 -9.70 25.16 2.72
CA PHE A 25 -9.92 26.45 2.05
C PHE A 25 -11.31 26.56 1.41
N ASN A 26 -11.83 25.48 0.81
CA ASN A 26 -13.19 25.47 0.24
C ASN A 26 -14.32 25.33 1.29
N ILE A 27 -14.01 24.84 2.51
CA ILE A 27 -14.98 24.71 3.62
C ILE A 27 -15.05 26.01 4.45
N LEU A 28 -13.95 26.77 4.53
CA LEU A 28 -13.93 28.08 5.21
C LEU A 28 -14.40 29.25 4.33
N ASP A 29 -14.49 29.06 3.00
CA ASP A 29 -14.88 30.09 2.02
C ASP A 29 -16.33 29.88 1.49
N SER A 30 -17.11 28.95 2.08
CA SER A 30 -18.48 28.64 1.64
C SER A 30 -19.61 29.25 2.49
N ASP A 31 -19.31 29.86 3.64
CA ASP A 31 -20.33 30.37 4.58
C ASP A 31 -20.47 31.91 4.64
N GLU A 32 -19.62 32.71 3.98
CA GLU A 32 -19.90 34.15 3.75
C GLU A 32 -19.68 34.57 2.29
N ASP A 33 -20.76 34.47 1.51
CA ASP A 33 -20.83 34.83 0.10
C ASP A 33 -20.75 36.36 -0.14
N LYS A 34 -19.60 36.82 -0.68
CA LYS A 34 -19.29 38.14 -1.29
C LYS A 34 -18.97 39.34 -0.37
N ARG A 35 -17.73 39.87 -0.47
CA ARG A 35 -17.40 41.17 -1.18
C ARG A 35 -15.95 41.71 -1.02
N ILE A 36 -15.36 42.12 -2.16
CA ILE A 36 -14.44 43.29 -2.36
C ILE A 36 -12.92 43.19 -2.00
N PHE A 37 -12.11 42.94 -3.05
CA PHE A 37 -10.89 43.67 -3.50
C PHE A 37 -9.62 43.92 -2.60
N ARG A 38 -8.47 43.49 -3.17
CA ARG A 38 -7.18 44.24 -3.35
C ARG A 38 -6.02 44.12 -2.32
N ASN A 39 -5.13 43.15 -2.62
CA ASN A 39 -3.67 43.32 -2.88
C ASN A 39 -2.69 43.81 -1.76
N ARG A 40 -1.47 43.26 -1.83
CA ARG A 40 -0.22 43.53 -1.06
C ARG A 40 -0.23 42.94 0.37
N SER A 41 0.80 42.33 0.95
CA SER A 41 2.15 41.80 0.60
C SER A 41 2.99 41.91 1.89
N ARG A 42 4.04 41.08 2.03
CA ARG A 42 5.24 41.29 2.88
C ARG A 42 5.22 40.83 4.37
N LYS A 43 5.99 39.74 4.57
CA LYS A 43 7.21 39.62 5.43
C LYS A 43 7.10 39.09 6.87
N LYS A 44 7.86 37.99 7.07
CA LYS A 44 8.81 37.70 8.20
C LYS A 44 8.19 37.37 9.57
N LYS A 45 8.72 36.46 10.42
CA LYS A 45 9.92 35.56 10.53
C LYS A 45 9.42 34.25 11.21
N LEU A 46 10.00 33.04 11.14
CA LEU A 46 11.39 32.53 11.08
C LEU A 46 12.14 32.50 12.45
N VAL A 47 12.02 31.35 13.14
CA VAL A 47 12.95 30.68 14.09
C VAL A 47 12.58 29.19 13.97
N LEU A 48 13.40 28.16 13.74
CA LEU A 48 14.85 27.95 13.59
C LEU A 48 15.72 27.96 14.86
N ILE A 49 15.97 26.77 15.42
CA ILE A 49 17.16 26.43 16.22
C ILE A 49 17.98 25.39 15.44
N CYS A 50 19.28 25.63 15.32
CA CYS A 50 20.19 24.85 14.50
C CYS A 50 20.87 23.72 15.29
N ALA A 51 21.07 22.57 14.62
CA ALA A 51 22.15 21.63 14.91
C ALA A 51 22.75 21.12 13.59
N ILE A 52 23.42 22.04 12.87
CA ILE A 52 24.37 21.74 11.79
C ILE A 52 25.74 21.97 12.46
N ILE A 53 26.73 21.07 12.44
CA ILE A 53 27.67 20.74 11.35
C ILE A 53 28.38 19.44 11.81
N LEU A 54 28.39 18.34 11.06
CA LEU A 54 29.53 17.95 10.21
C LEU A 54 29.10 16.79 9.27
N SER A 55 28.96 17.07 7.97
CA SER A 55 28.92 16.02 6.92
C SER A 55 29.54 16.48 5.59
N LEU A 56 30.50 17.40 5.66
CA LEU A 56 31.33 17.84 4.53
C LEU A 56 32.81 17.59 4.78
N SER A 57 33.22 16.32 4.70
CA SER A 57 34.51 15.96 4.08
C SER A 57 34.57 14.46 3.80
N SER A 58 34.95 14.18 2.56
CA SER A 58 35.23 12.86 2.00
C SER A 58 36.26 12.06 2.81
N ILE A 59 35.90 10.85 3.22
CA ILE A 59 36.83 9.73 3.02
C ILE A 59 36.64 9.32 1.56
N SER A 60 37.62 9.69 0.73
CA SER A 60 37.73 9.25 -0.66
C SER A 60 38.14 7.78 -0.70
N VAL A 61 37.24 6.89 -0.27
CA VAL A 61 37.30 5.49 -0.69
C VAL A 61 37.24 5.54 -2.21
N ALA A 62 38.25 4.97 -2.88
CA ALA A 62 38.42 5.03 -4.31
C ALA A 62 37.07 4.88 -5.00
N ALA A 63 36.65 5.93 -5.72
CA ALA A 63 35.34 5.96 -6.34
C ALA A 63 35.33 4.98 -7.51
N ALA A 64 35.13 3.70 -7.20
CA ALA A 64 34.73 2.70 -8.16
C ALA A 64 33.61 3.34 -8.98
N THR A 65 33.88 3.54 -10.26
CA THR A 65 32.94 4.10 -11.22
C THR A 65 31.83 3.08 -11.39
N TRP A 66 30.83 3.15 -10.49
CA TRP A 66 29.73 2.22 -10.44
C TRP A 66 29.17 2.03 -11.85
N ASN A 67 29.28 0.82 -12.39
CA ASN A 67 28.59 0.49 -13.62
C ASN A 67 27.11 0.34 -13.26
N ILE A 68 26.22 0.98 -14.02
CA ILE A 68 24.78 0.87 -13.83
C ILE A 68 24.31 -0.59 -13.91
N ALA A 69 25.00 -1.43 -14.68
CA ALA A 69 24.72 -2.87 -14.72
C ALA A 69 25.10 -3.60 -13.42
N ASP A 70 26.17 -3.20 -12.73
CA ASP A 70 26.53 -3.79 -11.43
C ASP A 70 25.56 -3.34 -10.32
N VAL A 71 25.00 -2.13 -10.43
CA VAL A 71 23.97 -1.61 -9.50
C VAL A 71 22.67 -2.41 -9.57
N PHE A 72 22.29 -2.89 -10.76
CA PHE A 72 21.05 -3.63 -11.05
C PHE A 72 21.30 -5.10 -11.47
N LYS A 73 22.45 -5.67 -11.10
CA LYS A 73 22.84 -7.04 -11.46
C LYS A 73 21.80 -8.05 -10.94
N GLY A 74 21.36 -8.96 -11.81
CA GLY A 74 20.33 -9.97 -11.50
C GLY A 74 18.88 -9.43 -11.45
N TYR A 75 18.68 -8.11 -11.47
CA TYR A 75 17.36 -7.50 -11.45
C TYR A 75 16.75 -7.39 -12.85
N PHE A 76 17.42 -6.69 -13.77
CA PHE A 76 16.95 -6.63 -15.14
C PHE A 76 17.30 -7.90 -15.90
N LYS A 77 16.25 -8.58 -16.37
CA LYS A 77 16.38 -9.76 -17.22
C LYS A 77 15.97 -9.42 -18.64
N GLU A 78 16.69 -9.97 -19.60
CA GLU A 78 16.36 -9.95 -21.03
C GLU A 78 15.73 -11.30 -21.41
N HIS A 79 14.72 -11.27 -22.28
CA HIS A 79 14.11 -12.49 -22.82
C HIS A 79 15.06 -13.15 -23.82
N ILE A 80 15.43 -14.41 -23.60
CA ILE A 80 16.20 -15.22 -24.55
C ILE A 80 15.23 -16.09 -25.34
N SER A 81 15.23 -15.92 -26.66
CA SER A 81 14.52 -16.81 -27.59
C SER A 81 15.03 -18.25 -27.47
N SER A 82 14.19 -19.14 -26.93
CA SER A 82 14.42 -20.59 -26.93
C SER A 82 13.11 -21.31 -27.25
N THR A 83 13.15 -22.32 -28.12
CA THR A 83 11.96 -22.86 -28.79
C THR A 83 11.00 -23.69 -27.92
N LYS A 84 11.23 -23.80 -26.60
CA LYS A 84 10.37 -24.58 -25.69
C LYS A 84 10.07 -23.95 -24.33
N ASP A 85 10.73 -22.87 -23.92
CA ASP A 85 10.51 -22.21 -22.62
C ASP A 85 10.68 -20.68 -22.71
N ASN A 86 9.90 -19.93 -21.93
CA ASN A 86 10.11 -18.50 -21.66
C ASN A 86 11.38 -18.29 -20.81
N LYS A 87 12.57 -18.45 -21.40
CA LYS A 87 13.84 -18.28 -20.68
C LYS A 87 14.21 -16.81 -20.57
N GLN A 88 14.45 -16.38 -19.34
CA GLN A 88 14.99 -15.07 -19.01
C GLN A 88 16.44 -15.22 -18.53
N ALA A 89 17.30 -14.29 -18.90
CA ALA A 89 18.68 -14.23 -18.38
C ALA A 89 19.03 -12.81 -17.96
N ASP A 90 20.01 -12.67 -17.08
CA ASP A 90 20.51 -11.38 -16.62
C ASP A 90 20.98 -10.52 -17.82
N ILE A 91 20.62 -9.24 -17.80
CA ILE A 91 21.14 -8.28 -18.77
C ILE A 91 22.67 -8.20 -18.68
N LYS A 92 23.33 -8.18 -19.85
CA LYS A 92 24.80 -8.09 -19.93
C LYS A 92 25.32 -6.73 -19.45
N ASN A 93 26.49 -6.73 -18.81
CA ASN A 93 27.14 -5.52 -18.27
C ASN A 93 27.45 -4.41 -19.29
N ASN A 94 27.38 -4.70 -20.59
CA ASN A 94 27.59 -3.75 -21.68
C ASN A 94 26.29 -3.26 -22.37
N SER A 95 25.10 -3.68 -21.88
CA SER A 95 23.79 -3.40 -22.46
C SER A 95 23.57 -1.94 -22.84
N VAL A 96 23.22 -1.72 -24.12
CA VAL A 96 22.91 -0.39 -24.68
C VAL A 96 21.68 0.19 -24.00
N PHE A 97 20.72 -0.64 -23.61
CA PHE A 97 19.54 -0.21 -22.86
C PHE A 97 19.93 0.41 -21.51
N LEU A 98 20.68 -0.31 -20.66
CA LEU A 98 21.09 0.24 -19.36
C LEU A 98 21.97 1.49 -19.47
N LYS A 99 22.84 1.57 -20.49
CA LYS A 99 23.65 2.76 -20.76
C LYS A 99 22.84 3.98 -21.21
N THR A 100 21.63 3.78 -21.72
CA THR A 100 20.78 4.85 -22.29
C THR A 100 19.67 5.26 -21.32
N ALA A 101 18.92 4.28 -20.83
CA ALA A 101 17.80 4.43 -19.91
C ALA A 101 18.22 4.47 -18.43
N GLY A 102 19.50 4.25 -18.14
CA GLY A 102 20.05 4.24 -16.79
C GLY A 102 20.98 5.42 -16.49
N ALA A 103 21.04 5.80 -15.21
CA ALA A 103 21.95 6.81 -14.70
C ALA A 103 22.43 6.44 -13.28
N ILE A 104 23.72 6.69 -12.99
CA ILE A 104 24.27 6.56 -11.65
C ILE A 104 23.82 7.73 -10.78
N ILE A 105 23.38 7.42 -9.57
CA ILE A 105 22.99 8.37 -8.55
C ILE A 105 23.97 8.23 -7.37
N LYS A 106 24.27 9.34 -6.69
CA LYS A 106 25.02 9.37 -5.44
C LYS A 106 24.34 10.29 -4.43
N SER A 107 23.03 10.10 -4.28
CA SER A 107 22.24 10.74 -3.23
C SER A 107 22.32 9.90 -1.98
N THR A 108 22.42 10.53 -0.81
CA THR A 108 22.74 9.85 0.44
C THR A 108 22.17 10.64 1.60
N ASP A 109 21.62 9.92 2.57
CA ASP A 109 21.18 10.48 3.84
C ASP A 109 21.63 9.59 5.00
N THR A 110 21.68 10.11 6.22
CA THR A 110 22.13 9.37 7.41
C THR A 110 21.40 9.87 8.65
N GLU A 111 20.47 9.06 9.14
CA GLU A 111 19.61 9.33 10.28
C GLU A 111 19.36 8.03 11.08
N ALA A 112 19.04 8.15 12.37
CA ALA A 112 18.62 7.03 13.24
C ALA A 112 19.54 5.79 13.23
N GLY A 113 20.86 5.98 13.02
CA GLY A 113 21.85 4.91 12.96
C GLY A 113 21.95 4.16 11.63
N LEU A 114 21.16 4.55 10.61
CA LEU A 114 21.22 4.02 9.25
C LEU A 114 21.74 5.08 8.27
N LYS A 115 22.49 4.64 7.27
CA LYS A 115 22.90 5.44 6.12
C LYS A 115 22.30 4.86 4.85
N LEU A 116 21.48 5.65 4.18
CA LEU A 116 20.85 5.29 2.92
C LEU A 116 21.61 5.89 1.73
N THR A 117 21.61 5.20 0.59
CA THR A 117 22.30 5.67 -0.62
C THR A 117 21.57 5.19 -1.87
N ALA A 118 20.92 6.12 -2.60
CA ALA A 118 20.44 5.83 -3.95
C ALA A 118 21.66 5.69 -4.89
N ARG A 119 21.85 4.50 -5.46
CA ARG A 119 23.03 4.17 -6.31
C ARG A 119 22.81 4.39 -7.79
N GLY A 120 21.58 4.29 -8.25
CA GLY A 120 21.26 4.40 -9.67
C GLY A 120 19.77 4.31 -9.93
N VAL A 121 19.37 4.83 -11.07
CA VAL A 121 18.02 4.80 -11.62
C VAL A 121 18.06 4.18 -13.00
N VAL A 122 17.03 3.43 -13.37
CA VAL A 122 16.75 3.00 -14.73
C VAL A 122 15.26 3.24 -15.01
N GLY A 123 14.94 3.94 -16.08
CA GLY A 123 13.57 4.38 -16.33
C GLY A 123 13.32 4.92 -17.72
N ASP A 124 12.09 5.40 -17.91
CA ASP A 124 11.62 6.10 -19.09
C ASP A 124 10.74 7.29 -18.67
N ASP A 125 9.97 7.89 -19.57
CA ASP A 125 9.11 9.03 -19.24
C ASP A 125 7.81 8.65 -18.48
N ARG A 126 7.67 7.40 -18.01
CA ARG A 126 6.48 6.89 -17.33
C ARG A 126 6.79 6.01 -16.12
N MET A 127 7.95 5.37 -16.06
CA MET A 127 8.32 4.39 -15.05
C MET A 127 9.75 4.64 -14.51
N LEU A 128 9.95 4.39 -13.20
CA LEU A 128 11.23 4.49 -12.52
C LEU A 128 11.56 3.20 -11.76
N ASN A 129 12.80 2.73 -11.90
CA ASN A 129 13.44 1.76 -11.01
C ASN A 129 14.59 2.46 -10.28
N VAL A 130 14.63 2.43 -8.94
CA VAL A 130 15.69 3.09 -8.15
C VAL A 130 16.29 2.11 -7.14
N ALA A 131 17.60 1.87 -7.25
CA ALA A 131 18.35 1.03 -6.32
C ALA A 131 18.81 1.85 -5.11
N ILE A 132 18.41 1.45 -3.90
CA ILE A 132 18.75 2.10 -2.63
C ILE A 132 19.51 1.11 -1.74
N ASP A 133 20.74 1.43 -1.39
CA ASP A 133 21.46 0.74 -0.32
C ASP A 133 21.07 1.29 1.04
N VAL A 134 20.80 0.39 1.98
CA VAL A 134 20.64 0.66 3.41
C VAL A 134 21.83 0.02 4.12
N ARG A 135 22.49 0.76 5.01
CA ARG A 135 23.53 0.20 5.88
C ARG A 135 23.47 0.75 7.30
N THR A 136 23.77 -0.08 8.29
CA THR A 136 24.01 0.38 9.66
C THR A 136 25.30 1.19 9.72
N VAL A 137 25.29 2.31 10.43
CA VAL A 137 26.47 3.19 10.57
C VAL A 137 27.57 2.50 11.40
N ASN A 138 27.18 1.65 12.35
CA ASN A 138 28.07 0.89 13.23
C ASN A 138 28.49 -0.50 12.68
N GLY A 139 28.02 -0.90 11.49
CA GLY A 139 28.32 -2.19 10.87
C GLY A 139 27.69 -3.42 11.55
N LYS A 140 26.83 -3.25 12.56
CA LYS A 140 26.08 -4.37 13.19
C LYS A 140 24.96 -4.86 12.27
N SER A 141 24.48 -6.09 12.48
CA SER A 141 23.26 -6.59 11.84
C SER A 141 22.05 -5.71 12.12
N PHE A 142 21.05 -5.69 11.23
CA PHE A 142 19.79 -4.97 11.47
C PHE A 142 18.98 -5.58 12.61
N THR A 143 19.01 -6.91 12.71
CA THR A 143 18.44 -7.72 13.79
C THR A 143 19.37 -8.88 14.09
N ASP A 144 19.19 -9.54 15.23
CA ASP A 144 20.00 -10.71 15.63
C ASP A 144 19.90 -11.87 14.61
N ASN A 145 18.75 -12.00 13.94
CA ASN A 145 18.44 -13.08 12.99
C ASN A 145 18.37 -12.58 11.52
N GLN A 146 19.22 -11.62 11.13
CA GLN A 146 19.18 -10.99 9.80
C GLN A 146 19.22 -12.00 8.61
N GLU A 147 19.85 -13.16 8.81
CA GLU A 147 20.12 -14.16 7.76
C GLU A 147 18.92 -15.11 7.50
N ASP A 148 18.03 -15.33 8.47
CA ASP A 148 16.98 -16.38 8.38
C ASP A 148 15.77 -15.99 7.51
N LYS A 149 15.53 -14.68 7.30
CA LYS A 149 14.32 -14.17 6.62
C LYS A 149 14.62 -12.90 5.83
N LEU A 150 14.94 -13.04 4.53
CA LEU A 150 15.25 -11.90 3.64
C LEU A 150 14.17 -10.82 3.66
N ASN A 151 12.90 -11.23 3.55
CA ASN A 151 11.74 -10.33 3.50
C ASN A 151 11.26 -9.86 4.89
N SER A 152 12.03 -10.08 5.95
CA SER A 152 11.65 -9.62 7.30
C SER A 152 11.95 -8.15 7.56
N ILE A 153 12.56 -7.38 6.63
CA ILE A 153 12.83 -5.95 6.83
C ILE A 153 12.29 -5.11 5.67
N ASN A 154 11.64 -4.00 6.00
CA ASN A 154 11.06 -3.04 5.05
C ASN A 154 10.98 -1.64 5.66
N PHE A 155 10.48 -0.68 4.89
CA PHE A 155 10.11 0.65 5.38
C PHE A 155 8.59 0.71 5.58
N GLU A 156 8.15 1.47 6.56
CA GLU A 156 6.73 1.67 6.87
C GLU A 156 6.02 2.46 5.78
N GLU A 157 6.65 3.54 5.31
CA GLU A 157 6.18 4.34 4.19
C GLU A 157 7.35 4.66 3.25
N VAL A 158 7.09 4.64 1.95
CA VAL A 158 8.01 5.17 0.92
C VAL A 158 7.22 6.10 0.00
N GLU A 159 7.61 7.36 -0.03
CA GLU A 159 6.98 8.40 -0.84
C GLU A 159 7.94 8.88 -1.92
N LEU A 160 7.44 8.98 -3.16
CA LEU A 160 8.16 9.58 -4.28
C LEU A 160 7.50 10.90 -4.66
N GLN A 161 8.30 11.95 -4.72
CA GLN A 161 7.92 13.29 -5.19
C GLN A 161 8.71 13.66 -6.45
N VAL A 162 8.05 14.35 -7.38
CA VAL A 162 8.68 14.99 -8.54
C VAL A 162 8.66 16.51 -8.37
N ASP A 163 9.81 17.16 -8.53
CA ASP A 163 10.02 18.62 -8.39
C ASP A 163 9.40 19.25 -7.13
N ASP A 164 9.64 18.63 -5.96
CA ASP A 164 9.19 19.12 -4.66
C ASP A 164 7.66 19.41 -4.62
N ASP A 165 6.87 18.36 -4.87
CA ASP A 165 5.39 18.28 -4.85
C ASP A 165 4.60 18.65 -6.14
N VAL A 166 5.22 18.74 -7.32
CA VAL A 166 4.46 18.75 -8.61
C VAL A 166 3.67 17.44 -8.82
N SER A 167 4.19 16.35 -8.29
CA SER A 167 3.53 15.05 -8.17
C SER A 167 4.08 14.36 -6.93
N ARG A 168 3.21 13.72 -6.15
CA ARG A 168 3.53 12.94 -4.95
C ARG A 168 2.74 11.65 -4.98
N GLN A 169 3.40 10.53 -4.69
CA GLN A 169 2.76 9.22 -4.58
C GLN A 169 3.45 8.36 -3.52
N TYR A 170 2.67 7.51 -2.85
CA TYR A 170 3.23 6.36 -2.15
C TYR A 170 3.68 5.32 -3.17
N CYS A 171 4.76 4.60 -2.87
CA CYS A 171 5.27 3.51 -3.69
C CYS A 171 5.77 2.38 -2.79
N SER A 172 5.86 1.17 -3.34
CA SER A 172 6.48 0.04 -2.64
C SER A 172 7.99 0.06 -2.83
N CYS A 173 8.70 -0.54 -1.87
CA CYS A 173 10.08 -0.95 -2.05
C CYS A 173 10.25 -2.42 -1.68
N THR A 174 11.07 -3.14 -2.45
CA THR A 174 11.30 -4.58 -2.26
C THR A 174 12.79 -4.81 -2.04
N ARG A 175 13.15 -5.62 -1.05
CA ARG A 175 14.54 -6.03 -0.84
C ARG A 175 14.99 -6.97 -1.96
N ILE A 176 16.19 -6.75 -2.51
CA ILE A 176 16.72 -7.49 -3.66
C ILE A 176 18.12 -8.09 -3.44
N ASP A 177 18.69 -7.96 -2.24
CA ASP A 177 19.93 -8.65 -1.85
C ASP A 177 19.69 -10.04 -1.26
N ASP A 178 20.76 -10.83 -1.19
CA ASP A 178 20.79 -12.20 -0.67
C ASP A 178 20.93 -12.31 0.85
N GLY A 179 20.89 -11.19 1.58
CA GLY A 179 21.01 -11.15 3.04
C GLY A 179 22.39 -11.44 3.62
N SER A 180 23.34 -11.91 2.81
CA SER A 180 24.66 -12.42 3.24
C SER A 180 25.56 -11.40 3.95
N LYS A 181 25.22 -10.11 3.87
CA LYS A 181 26.05 -9.02 4.39
C LYS A 181 25.39 -8.36 5.60
N LYS A 182 25.93 -8.66 6.78
CA LYS A 182 25.53 -8.06 8.07
C LYS A 182 25.48 -6.53 7.98
N GLY A 183 24.37 -5.96 8.43
CA GLY A 183 24.14 -4.52 8.46
C GLY A 183 24.03 -3.86 7.09
N LYS A 184 23.74 -4.62 6.02
CA LYS A 184 23.57 -4.11 4.65
C LYS A 184 22.37 -4.77 3.98
N ALA A 185 21.59 -3.97 3.28
CA ALA A 185 20.52 -4.42 2.39
C ALA A 185 20.46 -3.51 1.16
N THR A 186 19.97 -4.04 0.05
CA THR A 186 19.65 -3.24 -1.14
C THR A 186 18.15 -3.39 -1.43
N PHE A 187 17.47 -2.26 -1.50
CA PHE A 187 16.06 -2.16 -1.86
C PHE A 187 15.91 -1.63 -3.28
N MET A 188 14.82 -2.03 -3.92
CA MET A 188 14.38 -1.54 -5.21
C MET A 188 13.02 -0.86 -5.06
N ILE A 189 12.93 0.40 -5.48
CA ILE A 189 11.65 1.03 -5.79
C ILE A 189 11.40 0.78 -7.27
N HIS A 190 10.23 0.23 -7.62
CA HIS A 190 9.82 -0.03 -8.99
C HIS A 190 8.39 0.46 -9.16
N THR A 191 8.19 1.56 -9.87
CA THR A 191 6.90 2.25 -9.89
C THR A 191 6.61 2.94 -11.22
N ILE A 192 5.34 2.95 -11.61
CA ILE A 192 4.80 3.89 -12.59
C ILE A 192 4.70 5.24 -11.89
N VAL A 193 5.07 6.32 -12.57
CA VAL A 193 4.90 7.67 -12.03
C VAL A 193 3.49 8.17 -12.38
N ASN A 194 2.66 8.33 -11.35
CA ASN A 194 1.30 8.84 -11.48
C ASN A 194 1.32 10.38 -11.52
N SER A 195 1.79 10.90 -12.65
CA SER A 195 1.80 12.33 -12.95
C SER A 195 1.31 12.63 -14.37
N ASN A 196 0.95 13.90 -14.58
CA ASN A 196 0.67 14.47 -15.90
C ASN A 196 1.96 14.98 -16.60
N ILE A 197 3.14 14.70 -16.05
CA ILE A 197 4.42 15.15 -16.58
C ILE A 197 4.70 14.38 -17.88
N LYS A 198 4.92 15.12 -18.97
CA LYS A 198 5.10 14.53 -20.32
C LYS A 198 6.44 13.83 -20.52
N LYS A 199 7.45 14.23 -19.74
CA LYS A 199 8.83 13.76 -19.79
C LYS A 199 9.38 13.75 -18.37
N LEU A 200 9.83 12.62 -17.83
CA LEU A 200 10.39 12.55 -16.47
C LEU A 200 11.88 12.91 -16.45
N SER A 201 12.61 12.56 -17.51
CA SER A 201 14.03 12.89 -17.62
C SER A 201 14.27 14.41 -17.57
N GLY A 202 15.10 14.84 -16.63
CA GLY A 202 15.41 16.25 -16.35
C GLY A 202 14.74 16.82 -15.08
N HIS A 203 13.73 16.16 -14.54
CA HIS A 203 13.09 16.57 -13.28
C HIS A 203 13.89 16.12 -12.04
N ASN A 204 13.66 16.77 -10.90
CA ASN A 204 14.18 16.34 -9.61
C ASN A 204 13.25 15.30 -9.00
N ILE A 205 13.83 14.27 -8.38
CA ILE A 205 13.12 13.29 -7.58
C ILE A 205 13.56 13.47 -6.13
N THR A 206 12.59 13.50 -5.23
CA THR A 206 12.78 13.35 -3.79
C THR A 206 12.10 12.05 -3.37
N ILE A 207 12.84 11.15 -2.72
CA ILE A 207 12.31 9.94 -2.09
C ILE A 207 12.39 10.11 -0.59
N LEU A 208 11.27 9.97 0.10
CA LEU A 208 11.18 9.89 1.55
C LEU A 208 10.96 8.44 1.95
N LEU A 209 11.73 7.96 2.92
CA LEU A 209 11.54 6.64 3.54
C LEU A 209 11.30 6.86 5.03
N THR A 210 10.17 6.41 5.54
CA THR A 210 9.77 6.56 6.95
C THR A 210 9.91 5.23 7.66
N ASN A 211 10.56 5.23 8.83
CA ASN A 211 10.71 4.13 9.79
C ASN A 211 11.16 2.77 9.21
N PHE A 212 12.33 2.30 9.63
CA PHE A 212 12.81 0.96 9.26
C PHE A 212 12.20 -0.08 10.21
N LEU A 213 11.55 -1.09 9.64
CA LEU A 213 10.78 -2.10 10.35
C LEU A 213 11.39 -3.50 10.25
N HIS A 214 11.02 -4.36 11.18
CA HIS A 214 11.26 -5.79 11.14
C HIS A 214 9.99 -6.61 11.43
N THR A 215 9.65 -7.54 10.54
CA THR A 215 8.55 -8.50 10.70
C THR A 215 8.88 -9.54 11.77
N THR A 216 8.07 -9.57 12.82
CA THR A 216 8.23 -10.35 14.03
C THR A 216 7.03 -11.27 14.25
N ASN A 217 7.25 -12.33 15.04
CA ASN A 217 6.17 -13.17 15.57
C ASN A 217 6.00 -13.00 17.09
N LYS A 218 6.68 -12.01 17.69
CA LYS A 218 6.68 -11.79 19.14
C LYS A 218 5.30 -11.32 19.61
N LEU A 219 4.83 -11.95 20.68
CA LEU A 219 3.73 -11.44 21.50
C LEU A 219 4.31 -10.55 22.60
N ASP A 220 3.67 -9.41 22.81
CA ASP A 220 3.89 -8.54 23.95
C ASP A 220 2.80 -8.82 24.99
N ASP A 221 3.20 -9.34 26.15
CA ASP A 221 2.30 -9.58 27.27
C ASP A 221 1.93 -8.24 27.92
N ILE A 222 0.64 -7.98 28.03
CA ILE A 222 0.10 -6.77 28.66
C ILE A 222 0.05 -6.89 30.20
N GLY A 223 0.47 -8.02 30.78
CA GLY A 223 0.36 -8.29 32.21
C GLY A 223 -1.10 -8.34 32.62
N MET A 224 -1.84 -9.35 32.12
CA MET A 224 -3.29 -9.36 32.26
C MET A 224 -3.75 -9.61 33.72
N LYS A 225 -4.54 -8.68 34.28
CA LYS A 225 -5.09 -8.74 35.64
C LYS A 225 -6.22 -9.78 35.75
N GLY A 226 -5.84 -11.02 36.04
CA GLY A 226 -6.76 -12.16 36.10
C GLY A 226 -7.10 -12.73 34.72
N SER A 227 -8.12 -13.61 34.66
CA SER A 227 -8.56 -14.22 33.40
C SER A 227 -9.63 -13.37 32.70
N LEU A 228 -9.82 -13.56 31.38
CA LEU A 228 -10.93 -12.95 30.65
C LEU A 228 -12.28 -13.38 31.21
N TYR A 229 -12.39 -14.62 31.69
CA TYR A 229 -13.56 -15.12 32.41
C TYR A 229 -13.88 -14.28 33.65
N ASN A 230 -12.88 -13.99 34.49
CA ASN A 230 -13.05 -13.22 35.73
C ASN A 230 -13.43 -11.74 35.48
N ILE A 231 -13.20 -11.23 34.27
CA ILE A 231 -13.67 -9.90 33.85
C ILE A 231 -15.07 -10.01 33.27
N PHE A 232 -15.32 -11.01 32.42
CA PHE A 232 -16.62 -11.27 31.80
C PHE A 232 -17.73 -11.44 32.85
N THR A 233 -17.50 -12.24 33.89
CA THR A 233 -18.47 -12.47 34.98
C THR A 233 -18.72 -11.25 35.88
N LYS A 234 -17.99 -10.14 35.69
CA LYS A 234 -18.26 -8.87 36.37
C LYS A 234 -19.25 -7.99 35.59
N PHE A 235 -19.53 -8.27 34.32
CA PHE A 235 -20.57 -7.55 33.58
C PHE A 235 -21.91 -8.29 33.68
N ASP A 236 -23.01 -7.53 33.66
CA ASP A 236 -24.34 -8.11 33.56
C ASP A 236 -24.50 -8.79 32.20
N LYS A 237 -25.23 -9.91 32.15
CA LYS A 237 -25.46 -10.64 30.90
C LYS A 237 -26.28 -9.77 29.95
N ALA A 238 -25.65 -9.31 28.86
CA ALA A 238 -26.33 -8.56 27.80
C ALA A 238 -27.48 -9.38 27.20
N ASN A 239 -28.62 -8.71 26.96
CA ASN A 239 -29.77 -9.28 26.27
C ASN A 239 -29.55 -9.24 24.75
N ASP A 240 -30.23 -10.10 23.99
CA ASP A 240 -30.07 -10.17 22.53
C ASP A 240 -30.37 -8.85 21.79
N LYS A 241 -31.24 -8.02 22.38
CA LYS A 241 -31.60 -6.66 21.92
C LYS A 241 -30.51 -5.60 22.16
N ASP A 242 -29.61 -5.86 23.10
CA ASP A 242 -28.56 -4.90 23.48
C ASP A 242 -27.40 -4.97 22.47
N TYR A 243 -27.22 -6.12 21.81
CA TYR A 243 -26.28 -6.28 20.70
C TYR A 243 -26.80 -5.58 19.43
N ARG A 244 -26.08 -4.57 18.95
CA ARG A 244 -26.33 -4.03 17.61
C ARG A 244 -25.54 -4.85 16.59
N TYR A 245 -26.18 -5.14 15.46
CA TYR A 245 -25.58 -5.88 14.37
C TYR A 245 -24.68 -4.97 13.51
N TYR A 246 -23.48 -5.44 13.19
CA TYR A 246 -22.60 -4.88 12.17
C TYR A 246 -22.20 -6.00 11.19
N SER A 247 -21.73 -5.66 9.99
CA SER A 247 -21.19 -6.65 9.05
C SER A 247 -20.01 -6.11 8.27
N VAL A 248 -18.94 -6.88 8.23
CA VAL A 248 -17.86 -6.70 7.27
C VAL A 248 -18.05 -7.66 6.10
N ARG A 249 -17.42 -7.33 4.97
CA ARG A 249 -17.20 -8.30 3.88
C ARG A 249 -16.37 -9.47 4.44
N SER A 250 -16.68 -10.70 4.05
CA SER A 250 -15.86 -11.85 4.46
C SER A 250 -14.44 -11.77 3.90
N ASP A 251 -13.46 -12.23 4.69
CA ASP A 251 -12.05 -12.32 4.29
C ASP A 251 -11.80 -13.46 3.26
N SER A 252 -12.83 -14.22 2.87
CA SER A 252 -12.73 -15.24 1.82
C SER A 252 -12.57 -14.66 0.41
N ASN A 253 -11.85 -15.37 -0.47
CA ASN A 253 -11.51 -14.93 -1.82
C ASN A 253 -12.73 -14.94 -2.76
N HIS A 254 -13.57 -13.92 -2.64
CA HIS A 254 -14.74 -13.68 -3.48
C HIS A 254 -14.37 -13.33 -4.93
N PHE A 255 -14.87 -14.13 -5.87
CA PHE A 255 -14.72 -13.91 -7.31
C PHE A 255 -15.52 -12.68 -7.78
N ASP A 256 -15.29 -12.21 -9.01
CA ASP A 256 -15.91 -11.00 -9.58
C ASP A 256 -17.45 -10.94 -9.44
N LYS A 257 -18.11 -12.10 -9.53
CA LYS A 257 -19.57 -12.23 -9.35
C LYS A 257 -20.02 -11.87 -7.93
N ASP A 258 -19.27 -12.31 -6.93
CA ASP A 258 -19.55 -12.06 -5.51
C ASP A 258 -19.24 -10.60 -5.15
N ASN A 259 -18.14 -10.06 -5.70
CA ASN A 259 -17.81 -8.63 -5.63
C ASN A 259 -18.94 -7.76 -6.16
N LYS A 260 -19.55 -8.13 -7.30
CA LYS A 260 -20.70 -7.42 -7.87
C LYS A 260 -21.92 -7.44 -6.94
N ILE A 261 -22.23 -8.59 -6.35
CA ILE A 261 -23.34 -8.73 -5.38
C ILE A 261 -23.15 -7.83 -4.16
N LEU A 262 -21.92 -7.75 -3.64
CA LEU A 262 -21.59 -6.86 -2.51
C LEU A 262 -21.63 -5.38 -2.92
N LYS A 263 -21.07 -5.01 -4.08
CA LYS A 263 -21.09 -3.64 -4.64
C LYS A 263 -22.52 -3.13 -4.83
N GLU A 264 -23.41 -3.97 -5.35
CA GLU A 264 -24.85 -3.69 -5.45
C GLU A 264 -25.50 -3.50 -4.07
N TYR A 265 -25.25 -4.41 -3.11
CA TYR A 265 -25.77 -4.30 -1.75
C TYR A 265 -25.36 -2.99 -1.05
N TYR A 266 -24.09 -2.61 -1.09
CA TYR A 266 -23.61 -1.36 -0.50
C TYR A 266 -24.21 -0.14 -1.22
N SER A 267 -24.24 -0.13 -2.56
CA SER A 267 -24.84 0.96 -3.34
C SER A 267 -26.34 1.13 -3.08
N MET A 268 -27.10 0.03 -2.95
CA MET A 268 -28.52 0.09 -2.59
C MET A 268 -28.74 0.58 -1.15
N ARG A 269 -27.85 0.25 -0.22
CA ARG A 269 -27.88 0.74 1.16
C ARG A 269 -27.59 2.24 1.22
N GLU A 270 -26.53 2.71 0.58
CA GLU A 270 -26.13 4.13 0.53
C GLU A 270 -27.18 5.01 -0.14
N SER A 271 -27.78 4.54 -1.23
CA SER A 271 -28.87 5.25 -1.93
C SER A 271 -30.23 5.16 -1.23
N GLY A 272 -30.32 4.56 -0.03
CA GLY A 272 -31.58 4.40 0.73
C GLY A 272 -32.58 3.41 0.11
N LYS A 273 -32.26 2.80 -1.04
CA LYS A 273 -33.09 1.81 -1.75
C LYS A 273 -33.23 0.49 -0.98
N LEU A 274 -32.28 0.20 -0.09
CA LEU A 274 -32.27 -0.97 0.78
C LEU A 274 -32.33 -0.55 2.25
N THR A 275 -33.55 -0.50 2.78
CA THR A 275 -33.89 -0.07 4.15
C THR A 275 -34.91 -1.02 4.79
N GLY A 276 -35.11 -0.90 6.11
CA GLY A 276 -36.08 -1.70 6.87
C GLY A 276 -35.90 -3.22 6.69
N ASP A 277 -37.02 -3.94 6.59
CA ASP A 277 -37.03 -5.41 6.49
C ASP A 277 -36.33 -5.93 5.21
N LYS A 278 -36.37 -5.15 4.12
CA LYS A 278 -35.65 -5.50 2.88
C LYS A 278 -34.14 -5.53 3.13
N PHE A 279 -33.61 -4.57 3.90
CA PHE A 279 -32.22 -4.56 4.32
C PHE A 279 -31.88 -5.75 5.21
N LEU A 280 -32.70 -6.02 6.24
CA LEU A 280 -32.49 -7.15 7.17
C LEU A 280 -32.44 -8.48 6.41
N LYS A 281 -33.45 -8.74 5.56
CA LYS A 281 -33.52 -9.97 4.75
C LYS A 281 -32.35 -10.09 3.77
N ARG A 282 -32.03 -9.04 3.01
CA ARG A 282 -30.93 -9.08 2.05
C ARG A 282 -29.58 -9.32 2.73
N ARG A 283 -29.39 -8.72 3.90
CA ARG A 283 -28.19 -8.93 4.73
C ARG A 283 -28.08 -10.38 5.20
N GLU A 284 -29.17 -10.99 5.66
CA GLU A 284 -29.18 -12.43 6.01
C GLU A 284 -28.88 -13.35 4.84
N GLU A 285 -29.38 -13.04 3.63
CA GLU A 285 -29.03 -13.79 2.40
C GLU A 285 -27.51 -13.76 2.14
N LEU A 286 -26.88 -12.60 2.32
CA LEU A 286 -25.44 -12.42 2.11
C LEU A 286 -24.59 -13.11 3.18
N ILE A 287 -25.04 -13.15 4.44
CA ILE A 287 -24.40 -13.95 5.51
C ILE A 287 -24.49 -15.44 5.16
N LYS A 288 -25.68 -15.93 4.79
CA LYS A 288 -25.90 -17.34 4.41
C LYS A 288 -25.09 -17.74 3.16
N ALA A 289 -24.82 -16.79 2.26
CA ALA A 289 -23.95 -16.98 1.10
C ALA A 289 -22.45 -16.84 1.42
N GLY A 290 -22.07 -16.56 2.67
CA GLY A 290 -20.67 -16.35 3.09
C GLY A 290 -20.03 -15.05 2.58
N LEU A 291 -20.82 -14.11 2.04
CA LEU A 291 -20.34 -12.84 1.47
C LEU A 291 -20.16 -11.75 2.53
N LEU A 292 -20.91 -11.84 3.63
CA LEU A 292 -20.80 -10.96 4.79
C LEU A 292 -20.51 -11.78 6.05
N GLU A 293 -19.54 -11.34 6.83
CA GLU A 293 -19.31 -11.84 8.18
C GLU A 293 -20.13 -10.99 9.17
N PRO A 294 -20.96 -11.61 10.03
CA PRO A 294 -21.65 -10.89 11.08
C PRO A 294 -20.63 -10.46 12.15
N LEU A 295 -20.78 -9.25 12.66
CA LEU A 295 -20.07 -8.74 13.83
C LEU A 295 -21.09 -8.19 14.82
N TYR A 296 -20.84 -8.39 16.11
CA TYR A 296 -21.72 -7.91 17.16
C TYR A 296 -21.05 -6.84 18.00
N THR A 297 -21.85 -5.84 18.33
CA THR A 297 -21.44 -4.61 18.98
C THR A 297 -22.30 -4.39 20.21
N LEU A 298 -21.73 -3.93 21.31
CA LEU A 298 -22.47 -3.66 22.55
C LEU A 298 -22.43 -2.16 22.88
N PRO A 299 -23.41 -1.62 23.61
CA PRO A 299 -23.26 -0.32 24.24
C PRO A 299 -22.17 -0.38 25.33
N LYS A 300 -21.45 0.73 25.55
CA LYS A 300 -20.61 0.91 26.74
C LYS A 300 -21.52 0.95 27.98
N THR A 301 -21.10 0.32 29.08
CA THR A 301 -21.78 0.45 30.39
C THR A 301 -21.10 1.51 31.25
N SER A 302 -21.71 1.86 32.40
CA SER A 302 -21.06 2.66 33.43
C SER A 302 -19.90 1.94 34.12
N LYS A 303 -19.85 0.60 34.03
CA LYS A 303 -18.82 -0.22 34.66
C LYS A 303 -17.55 -0.22 33.82
N LYS A 304 -16.43 0.11 34.46
CA LYS A 304 -15.10 0.16 33.86
C LYS A 304 -14.20 -0.80 34.62
N ILE A 305 -13.49 -1.68 33.92
CA ILE A 305 -12.62 -2.68 34.54
C ILE A 305 -11.22 -2.58 33.92
N THR A 306 -10.25 -2.13 34.71
CA THR A 306 -8.84 -2.16 34.29
C THR A 306 -8.34 -3.60 34.26
N PHE A 307 -7.63 -3.97 33.20
CA PHE A 307 -7.30 -5.36 32.90
C PHE A 307 -5.83 -5.63 32.59
N SER A 308 -4.99 -4.60 32.60
CA SER A 308 -3.55 -4.68 32.33
C SER A 308 -2.76 -4.05 33.48
N GLU A 309 -1.63 -4.68 33.81
CA GLU A 309 -0.59 -4.14 34.70
C GLU A 309 0.37 -3.23 33.96
N LYS A 310 0.73 -3.60 32.72
CA LYS A 310 1.63 -2.85 31.85
C LYS A 310 1.03 -1.53 31.33
N TYR A 311 -0.28 -1.54 31.06
CA TYR A 311 -1.06 -0.46 30.48
C TYR A 311 -2.26 -0.14 31.39
N PRO A 312 -2.02 0.40 32.60
CA PRO A 312 -3.03 0.53 33.66
C PRO A 312 -4.25 1.38 33.30
N LYS A 313 -4.18 2.30 32.32
CA LYS A 313 -5.34 3.06 31.87
C LYS A 313 -6.26 2.32 30.89
N LEU A 314 -5.91 1.11 30.42
CA LEU A 314 -6.80 0.32 29.57
C LEU A 314 -7.97 -0.24 30.38
N GLU A 315 -9.19 0.09 29.97
CA GLU A 315 -10.43 -0.32 30.64
C GLU A 315 -11.32 -1.08 29.67
N ILE A 316 -11.88 -2.22 30.08
CA ILE A 316 -13.03 -2.82 29.39
C ILE A 316 -14.32 -2.18 29.94
N THR A 317 -15.25 -1.85 29.06
CA THR A 317 -16.51 -1.13 29.40
C THR A 317 -17.79 -1.95 29.17
N ASN A 318 -17.71 -3.00 28.35
CA ASN A 318 -18.72 -4.05 28.23
C ASN A 318 -18.11 -5.28 27.52
N MET A 319 -18.67 -6.47 27.75
CA MET A 319 -18.27 -7.73 27.10
C MET A 319 -19.50 -8.58 26.80
N GLY A 320 -19.46 -9.39 25.74
CA GLY A 320 -20.53 -10.33 25.43
C GLY A 320 -20.12 -11.40 24.44
N ILE A 321 -20.96 -12.43 24.32
CA ILE A 321 -20.84 -13.51 23.34
C ILE A 321 -22.20 -13.68 22.70
N LYS A 322 -22.27 -13.59 21.37
CA LYS A 322 -23.47 -13.81 20.57
C LYS A 322 -23.10 -14.56 19.29
N ASP A 323 -23.85 -15.61 18.94
CA ASP A 323 -23.64 -16.45 17.75
C ASP A 323 -22.18 -16.85 17.49
N ASN A 324 -21.47 -17.32 18.53
CA ASN A 324 -20.05 -17.71 18.50
C ASN A 324 -19.04 -16.56 18.32
N ILE A 325 -19.49 -15.32 18.52
CA ILE A 325 -18.68 -14.12 18.41
C ILE A 325 -18.51 -13.49 19.78
N PHE A 326 -17.30 -13.51 20.30
CA PHE A 326 -16.90 -12.76 21.49
C PHE A 326 -16.57 -11.33 21.09
N THR A 327 -17.20 -10.37 21.76
CA THR A 327 -17.06 -8.94 21.50
C THR A 327 -16.87 -8.17 22.81
N PHE A 328 -16.03 -7.14 22.79
CA PHE A 328 -15.93 -6.18 23.88
C PHE A 328 -15.59 -4.76 23.40
N ASN A 329 -15.90 -3.78 24.26
CA ASN A 329 -15.50 -2.39 24.09
C ASN A 329 -14.42 -2.04 25.10
N MET A 330 -13.41 -1.29 24.68
CA MET A 330 -12.36 -0.83 25.58
C MET A 330 -12.10 0.68 25.45
N ASN A 331 -11.82 1.34 26.56
CA ASN A 331 -11.18 2.65 26.55
C ASN A 331 -9.66 2.44 26.48
N ILE A 332 -9.01 3.18 25.60
CA ILE A 332 -7.55 3.15 25.45
C ILE A 332 -6.90 4.28 26.26
N ASN A 333 -7.61 5.40 26.46
CA ASN A 333 -7.21 6.47 27.39
C ASN A 333 -5.76 6.96 27.18
N ASP A 334 -5.35 7.16 25.93
CA ASP A 334 -4.01 7.57 25.50
C ASP A 334 -2.86 6.58 25.82
N GLU A 335 -3.17 5.38 26.32
CA GLU A 335 -2.17 4.42 26.83
C GLU A 335 -1.44 3.66 25.72
N LEU A 336 -2.08 3.55 24.55
CA LEU A 336 -1.53 2.96 23.33
C LEU A 336 -1.66 3.95 22.17
N ASP A 337 -0.69 3.91 21.27
CA ASP A 337 -0.64 4.73 20.07
C ASP A 337 -1.25 3.99 18.85
N TYR A 338 -1.85 4.73 17.91
CA TYR A 338 -2.46 4.15 16.71
C TYR A 338 -1.47 3.33 15.89
N GLN A 339 -0.28 3.89 15.64
CA GLN A 339 0.77 3.28 14.83
C GLN A 339 1.32 2.02 15.52
N TYR A 340 1.39 2.02 16.86
CA TYR A 340 1.72 0.82 17.62
C TYR A 340 0.69 -0.30 17.43
N LEU A 341 -0.60 -0.03 17.60
CA LEU A 341 -1.66 -1.04 17.40
C LEU A 341 -1.86 -1.45 15.93
N PHE A 342 -1.56 -0.57 14.99
CA PHE A 342 -1.64 -0.81 13.55
C PHE A 342 -0.56 -1.78 13.04
N ASN A 343 0.65 -1.67 13.60
CA ASN A 343 1.79 -2.55 13.33
C ASN A 343 1.75 -3.81 14.22
N LYS A 344 1.11 -3.74 15.39
CA LYS A 344 0.90 -4.84 16.34
C LYS A 344 -0.55 -4.85 16.84
N PRO A 345 -1.49 -5.52 16.15
CA PRO A 345 -2.87 -5.61 16.60
C PRO A 345 -2.98 -6.31 17.95
N LEU A 346 -4.07 -6.02 18.67
CA LEU A 346 -4.47 -6.80 19.83
C LEU A 346 -4.83 -8.24 19.38
N ALA A 347 -4.33 -9.23 20.10
CA ALA A 347 -4.50 -10.63 19.83
C ALA A 347 -5.11 -11.36 21.04
N LEU A 348 -5.98 -12.32 20.76
CA LEU A 348 -6.48 -13.27 21.75
C LEU A 348 -5.63 -14.54 21.66
N VAL A 349 -4.94 -14.90 22.74
CA VAL A 349 -3.96 -16.00 22.74
C VAL A 349 -4.46 -17.15 23.60
N ASN A 350 -4.48 -18.35 23.02
CA ASN A 350 -4.86 -19.56 23.74
C ASN A 350 -3.72 -20.01 24.66
N ARG A 351 -3.96 -20.08 25.97
CA ARG A 351 -2.99 -20.45 27.01
C ARG A 351 -2.47 -21.88 26.88
N LYS A 352 -3.25 -22.79 26.29
CA LYS A 352 -2.91 -24.23 26.15
C LYS A 352 -2.11 -24.52 24.89
N THR A 353 -2.36 -23.79 23.81
CA THR A 353 -1.77 -24.08 22.48
C THR A 353 -0.84 -22.99 21.95
N GLY A 354 -0.79 -21.81 22.59
CA GLY A 354 -0.09 -20.63 22.08
C GLY A 354 -0.73 -20.03 20.82
N LYS A 355 -1.82 -20.61 20.29
CA LYS A 355 -2.45 -20.14 19.06
C LYS A 355 -3.02 -18.74 19.25
N CYS A 356 -2.59 -17.82 18.39
CA CYS A 356 -3.12 -16.47 18.30
C CYS A 356 -4.37 -16.44 17.43
N VAL A 357 -5.35 -15.65 17.86
CA VAL A 357 -6.50 -15.24 17.05
C VAL A 357 -6.39 -13.71 16.93
N ARG A 358 -6.26 -13.21 15.70
CA ARG A 358 -6.21 -11.77 15.44
C ARG A 358 -7.60 -11.16 15.66
N THR A 359 -7.64 -9.92 16.14
CA THR A 359 -8.89 -9.17 16.30
C THR A 359 -9.31 -8.51 15.00
N THR A 360 -10.62 -8.34 14.83
CA THR A 360 -11.17 -7.15 14.13
C THR A 360 -11.42 -6.08 15.21
N MET A 361 -11.13 -4.81 14.93
CA MET A 361 -11.27 -3.70 15.88
C MET A 361 -11.55 -2.40 15.12
N ASP A 362 -12.48 -1.59 15.61
CA ASP A 362 -12.68 -0.20 15.20
C ASP A 362 -12.14 0.73 16.30
N ILE A 363 -11.48 1.83 15.94
CA ILE A 363 -10.70 2.66 16.88
C ILE A 363 -11.07 4.14 16.73
N ASP A 364 -11.50 4.76 17.83
CA ASP A 364 -11.75 6.19 17.93
C ASP A 364 -10.44 6.94 18.21
N GLU A 365 -9.90 7.60 17.17
CA GLU A 365 -8.95 8.70 17.33
C GLU A 365 -9.70 9.93 17.90
N GLY A 366 -9.25 10.47 19.04
CA GLY A 366 -9.73 11.76 19.53
C GLY A 366 -9.05 12.95 18.82
N ASP A 367 -9.52 14.18 19.08
CA ASP A 367 -9.07 15.42 18.41
C ASP A 367 -7.55 15.66 18.41
N THR A 368 -6.81 14.99 19.30
CA THR A 368 -5.35 15.09 19.45
C THR A 368 -4.57 13.96 18.75
N LYS A 369 -5.22 13.14 17.91
CA LYS A 369 -4.71 11.88 17.31
C LYS A 369 -4.33 10.79 18.32
N LYS A 370 -4.73 10.95 19.57
CA LYS A 370 -4.55 9.93 20.60
C LYS A 370 -5.72 8.96 20.59
N LEU A 371 -5.47 7.72 20.97
CA LEU A 371 -6.49 6.69 21.03
C LEU A 371 -7.34 6.84 22.30
N THR A 372 -8.62 7.15 22.11
CA THR A 372 -9.54 7.35 23.24
C THR A 372 -10.26 6.06 23.60
N SER A 373 -10.82 5.37 22.60
CA SER A 373 -11.42 4.04 22.77
C SER A 373 -11.34 3.19 21.51
N ALA A 374 -11.49 1.88 21.69
CA ALA A 374 -11.83 0.97 20.62
C ALA A 374 -13.23 0.42 20.84
N HIS A 375 -14.03 0.48 19.79
CA HIS A 375 -15.37 -0.08 19.74
C HIS A 375 -15.29 -1.38 18.95
N PHE A 376 -15.83 -2.45 19.52
CA PHE A 376 -16.01 -3.73 18.83
C PHE A 376 -14.68 -4.45 18.54
N VAL A 377 -14.01 -4.86 19.62
CA VAL A 377 -12.91 -5.84 19.58
C VAL A 377 -13.53 -7.24 19.44
N VAL A 378 -13.40 -7.87 18.28
CA VAL A 378 -14.16 -9.08 17.92
C VAL A 378 -13.28 -10.31 17.63
N PHE A 379 -13.69 -11.46 18.18
CA PHE A 379 -13.09 -12.77 17.95
C PHE A 379 -14.15 -13.86 17.66
N HIS A 380 -14.02 -14.55 16.52
CA HIS A 380 -14.96 -15.57 16.03
C HIS A 380 -14.72 -17.00 16.57
N THR A 381 -13.78 -17.17 17.51
CA THR A 381 -13.33 -18.48 17.99
C THR A 381 -13.86 -18.84 19.38
N ILE A 382 -14.65 -17.98 20.00
CA ILE A 382 -15.10 -18.10 21.38
C ILE A 382 -16.62 -18.27 21.40
N THR A 383 -17.07 -19.48 21.71
CA THR A 383 -18.47 -19.90 21.66
C THR A 383 -19.18 -19.85 23.02
N SER A 384 -18.42 -19.78 24.12
CA SER A 384 -18.97 -19.75 25.47
C SER A 384 -18.09 -18.98 26.45
N ALA A 385 -18.68 -18.49 27.54
CA ALA A 385 -17.94 -17.78 28.58
C ALA A 385 -16.83 -18.66 29.17
N GLU A 386 -17.10 -19.94 29.42
CA GLU A 386 -16.15 -20.91 29.98
C GLU A 386 -14.83 -20.99 29.20
N GLN A 387 -14.87 -20.89 27.87
CA GLN A 387 -13.66 -20.87 27.05
C GLN A 387 -12.73 -19.70 27.40
N LEU A 388 -13.24 -18.55 27.86
CA LEU A 388 -12.43 -17.38 28.25
C LEU A 388 -11.44 -17.66 29.40
N LYS A 389 -11.58 -18.79 30.11
CA LYS A 389 -10.56 -19.27 31.09
C LYS A 389 -9.25 -19.64 30.39
N ASP A 390 -9.34 -20.17 29.18
CA ASP A 390 -8.21 -20.66 28.38
C ASP A 390 -7.53 -19.56 27.54
N TYR A 391 -7.97 -18.30 27.62
CA TYR A 391 -7.44 -17.21 26.81
C TYR A 391 -6.93 -16.03 27.64
N TYR A 392 -6.11 -15.20 26.99
CA TYR A 392 -5.68 -13.87 27.45
C TYR A 392 -5.51 -12.93 26.27
N LEU A 393 -5.45 -11.63 26.55
CA LEU A 393 -5.13 -10.60 25.57
C LEU A 393 -3.62 -10.32 25.58
N ALA A 394 -3.06 -10.17 24.39
CA ALA A 394 -1.68 -9.76 24.15
C ALA A 394 -1.63 -8.79 22.97
N ILE A 395 -0.50 -8.15 22.72
CA ILE A 395 -0.29 -7.28 21.56
C ILE A 395 0.73 -7.92 20.61
N GLY A 396 0.48 -7.89 19.30
CA GLY A 396 1.40 -8.43 18.29
C GLY A 396 1.05 -9.86 17.86
N GLY A 397 2.05 -10.74 17.83
CA GLY A 397 1.94 -12.11 17.34
C GLY A 397 2.46 -12.29 15.92
N GLU A 398 2.03 -13.35 15.23
CA GLU A 398 2.53 -13.73 13.91
C GLU A 398 2.41 -12.61 12.87
N GLY A 399 3.50 -12.34 12.12
CA GLY A 399 3.52 -11.42 10.99
C GLY A 399 3.27 -9.95 11.36
N THR A 400 3.57 -9.55 12.59
CA THR A 400 3.47 -8.16 13.06
C THR A 400 4.80 -7.43 12.89
N GLN A 401 4.88 -6.12 13.13
CA GLN A 401 6.09 -5.33 12.82
C GLN A 401 6.66 -4.60 14.05
N ASP A 402 7.97 -4.71 14.24
CA ASP A 402 8.79 -3.94 15.18
C ASP A 402 9.46 -2.77 14.45
N ILE A 403 9.37 -1.53 14.95
CA ILE A 403 10.22 -0.43 14.45
C ILE A 403 11.63 -0.64 15.01
N ILE A 404 12.61 -0.91 14.14
CA ILE A 404 14.02 -1.10 14.53
C ILE A 404 14.83 0.20 14.43
N ASN A 405 14.48 1.10 13.51
CA ASN A 405 15.04 2.45 13.44
C ASN A 405 13.92 3.46 13.14
N LYS A 406 13.55 4.29 14.13
CA LYS A 406 12.57 5.38 13.97
C LYS A 406 13.26 6.62 13.39
N GLY A 407 12.79 7.11 12.24
CA GLY A 407 13.39 8.23 11.52
C GLY A 407 12.84 8.40 10.10
N ILE A 408 13.26 9.46 9.41
CA ILE A 408 12.89 9.76 8.03
C ILE A 408 14.16 10.03 7.21
N TRP A 409 14.38 9.26 6.15
CA TRP A 409 15.52 9.47 5.23
C TRP A 409 15.05 10.13 3.93
N LYS A 410 15.73 11.20 3.51
CA LYS A 410 15.40 12.01 2.32
C LYS A 410 16.49 11.92 1.25
N LEU A 411 16.24 11.16 0.19
CA LEU A 411 17.13 11.02 -0.96
C LEU A 411 16.66 11.93 -2.10
N LYS A 412 17.42 12.99 -2.41
CA LYS A 412 17.13 13.91 -3.52
C LYS A 412 18.16 13.82 -4.65
N PHE A 413 17.72 13.75 -5.90
CA PHE A 413 18.57 13.69 -7.09
C PHE A 413 17.83 14.17 -8.35
N LYS A 414 18.57 14.46 -9.42
CA LYS A 414 18.02 14.85 -10.73
C LYS A 414 18.07 13.68 -11.70
N LEU A 415 16.99 13.45 -12.45
CA LEU A 415 16.96 12.43 -13.50
C LEU A 415 17.77 12.87 -14.73
N SER A 416 18.67 12.01 -15.20
CA SER A 416 19.61 12.30 -16.28
C SER A 416 19.71 11.19 -17.35
N TYR A 417 18.90 10.15 -17.26
CA TYR A 417 18.80 9.12 -18.31
C TYR A 417 18.08 9.65 -19.56
N LYS A 418 18.18 8.94 -20.68
CA LYS A 418 17.44 9.22 -21.92
C LYS A 418 16.26 8.26 -22.07
N ASP A 419 15.07 8.80 -22.34
CA ASP A 419 13.92 7.98 -22.71
C ASP A 419 14.19 7.19 -24.00
N THR A 420 13.79 5.92 -23.99
CA THR A 420 13.94 4.96 -25.09
C THR A 420 12.59 4.57 -25.72
N SER A 421 11.50 5.22 -25.29
CA SER A 421 10.15 4.97 -25.81
C SER A 421 10.03 5.33 -27.29
N ARG A 422 9.28 4.50 -28.04
CA ARG A 422 8.85 4.77 -29.43
C ARG A 422 7.35 4.99 -29.45
N ARG A 423 6.89 6.00 -30.20
CA ARG A 423 5.46 6.29 -30.41
C ARG A 423 4.98 5.72 -31.74
N TYR A 424 3.88 4.98 -31.69
CA TYR A 424 3.15 4.45 -32.83
C TYR A 424 1.74 5.06 -32.87
N ASN A 425 1.36 5.64 -34.02
CA ASN A 425 0.03 6.20 -34.24
C ASN A 425 -0.86 5.14 -34.90
N ILE A 426 -1.73 4.49 -34.10
CA ILE A 426 -2.44 3.28 -34.50
C ILE A 426 -3.83 3.58 -35.09
N ASN A 427 -4.60 4.46 -34.44
CA ASN A 427 -5.99 4.82 -34.77
C ASN A 427 -6.96 3.65 -35.10
N LYS A 428 -6.67 2.44 -34.62
CA LYS A 428 -7.41 1.19 -34.92
C LYS A 428 -8.68 1.11 -34.07
N LYS A 429 -9.79 0.66 -34.67
CA LYS A 429 -11.02 0.34 -33.91
C LYS A 429 -10.76 -0.87 -33.01
N ALA A 430 -11.20 -0.79 -31.76
CA ALA A 430 -11.06 -1.85 -30.77
C ALA A 430 -12.34 -1.95 -29.93
N LYS A 431 -12.46 -3.06 -29.19
CA LYS A 431 -13.39 -3.20 -28.09
C LYS A 431 -12.56 -3.57 -26.86
N ILE A 432 -12.65 -2.77 -25.80
CA ILE A 432 -11.89 -2.96 -24.54
C ILE A 432 -12.89 -2.87 -23.39
N SER A 433 -12.91 -3.87 -22.51
CA SER A 433 -13.84 -3.98 -21.37
C SER A 433 -15.31 -3.82 -21.80
N GLY A 434 -15.67 -4.36 -22.96
CA GLY A 434 -17.02 -4.20 -23.53
C GLY A 434 -17.28 -2.89 -24.29
N PHE A 435 -16.46 -1.84 -24.14
CA PHE A 435 -16.63 -0.55 -24.82
C PHE A 435 -16.03 -0.54 -26.21
N ALA A 436 -16.79 -0.06 -27.20
CA ALA A 436 -16.27 0.26 -28.52
C ALA A 436 -15.54 1.62 -28.52
N GLY A 437 -14.50 1.72 -29.34
CA GLY A 437 -13.67 2.91 -29.45
C GLY A 437 -12.48 2.71 -30.39
N ARG A 438 -11.47 3.57 -30.24
CA ARG A 438 -10.26 3.56 -31.08
C ARG A 438 -8.99 3.71 -30.24
N ILE A 439 -8.07 2.78 -30.40
CA ILE A 439 -6.70 2.87 -29.86
C ILE A 439 -5.97 3.90 -30.73
N LYS A 440 -5.65 5.05 -30.15
CA LYS A 440 -5.11 6.21 -30.85
C LYS A 440 -3.61 6.10 -31.04
N SER A 441 -2.88 5.88 -29.96
CA SER A 441 -1.43 5.78 -29.98
C SER A 441 -0.93 4.80 -28.92
N ILE A 442 0.25 4.25 -29.17
CA ILE A 442 1.00 3.44 -28.22
C ILE A 442 2.41 4.03 -28.10
N ASP A 443 2.82 4.37 -26.89
CA ASP A 443 4.21 4.73 -26.56
C ASP A 443 4.84 3.52 -25.83
N ILE A 444 5.86 2.89 -26.39
CA ILE A 444 6.46 1.66 -25.81
C ILE A 444 7.98 1.77 -25.69
N SER A 445 8.50 1.44 -24.50
CA SER A 445 9.93 1.31 -24.18
C SER A 445 10.25 -0.16 -23.86
N PRO A 446 11.55 -0.51 -23.68
CA PRO A 446 11.94 -1.83 -23.18
C PRO A 446 11.41 -2.17 -21.77
N LEU A 447 10.93 -1.19 -21.00
CA LEU A 447 10.46 -1.38 -19.62
C LEU A 447 8.93 -1.43 -19.51
N SER A 448 8.23 -0.67 -20.35
CA SER A 448 6.85 -0.30 -20.09
C SER A 448 6.17 0.25 -21.34
N MET A 449 4.84 0.25 -21.34
CA MET A 449 4.03 0.76 -22.46
C MET A 449 2.88 1.65 -21.96
N LYS A 450 2.55 2.70 -22.73
CA LYS A 450 1.35 3.52 -22.55
C LYS A 450 0.44 3.45 -23.76
N ILE A 451 -0.82 3.15 -23.54
CA ILE A 451 -1.87 3.04 -24.57
C ILE A 451 -2.86 4.18 -24.37
N ILE A 452 -3.16 4.93 -25.43
CA ILE A 452 -4.22 5.94 -25.43
C ILE A 452 -5.43 5.38 -26.19
N TYR A 453 -6.55 5.19 -25.48
CA TYR A 453 -7.78 4.62 -26.02
C TYR A 453 -8.93 5.62 -25.90
N LYS A 454 -9.53 6.02 -27.03
CA LYS A 454 -10.71 6.90 -27.03
C LYS A 454 -11.98 6.07 -27.23
N THR A 455 -12.92 6.12 -26.28
CA THR A 455 -14.22 5.47 -26.42
C THR A 455 -15.14 6.22 -27.37
N ASP A 456 -16.06 5.49 -28.02
CA ASP A 456 -17.14 6.09 -28.80
C ASP A 456 -18.30 6.57 -27.89
N LYS A 457 -18.42 6.01 -26.68
CA LYS A 457 -19.36 6.43 -25.63
C LYS A 457 -18.75 7.44 -24.66
N LEU A 458 -19.59 8.33 -24.11
CA LEU A 458 -19.27 9.13 -22.92
C LEU A 458 -19.16 8.23 -21.69
N MET A 459 -18.14 8.43 -20.86
CA MET A 459 -18.04 7.77 -19.55
C MET A 459 -18.79 8.60 -18.51
N ASN A 460 -20.02 8.19 -18.19
CA ASN A 460 -20.71 8.55 -16.96
C ASN A 460 -20.34 7.53 -15.85
N THR A 461 -20.87 7.72 -14.63
CA THR A 461 -20.59 6.82 -13.49
C THR A 461 -20.92 5.35 -13.78
N GLU A 462 -22.03 5.08 -14.46
CA GLU A 462 -22.47 3.74 -14.83
C GLU A 462 -21.53 3.08 -15.85
N ASN A 463 -21.15 3.82 -16.89
CA ASN A 463 -20.20 3.33 -17.89
C ASN A 463 -18.81 3.14 -17.28
N LYS A 464 -18.38 4.00 -16.34
CA LYS A 464 -17.10 3.82 -15.62
C LYS A 464 -17.13 2.52 -14.81
N ALA A 465 -18.16 2.32 -14.01
CA ALA A 465 -18.34 1.08 -13.24
C ALA A 465 -18.40 -0.15 -14.16
N TYR A 466 -19.11 -0.08 -15.29
CA TYR A 466 -19.14 -1.17 -16.27
C TYR A 466 -17.78 -1.41 -16.95
N PHE A 467 -16.96 -0.37 -17.17
CA PHE A 467 -15.60 -0.54 -17.70
C PHE A 467 -14.72 -1.27 -16.69
N GLU A 468 -14.68 -0.79 -15.45
CA GLU A 468 -13.91 -1.38 -14.35
C GLU A 468 -14.35 -2.84 -14.09
N ASP A 469 -15.66 -3.09 -14.02
CA ASP A 469 -16.24 -4.43 -13.80
C ASP A 469 -15.96 -5.43 -14.96
N ASN A 470 -15.54 -4.97 -16.14
CA ASN A 470 -15.22 -5.81 -17.30
C ASN A 470 -13.74 -5.76 -17.71
N TRP A 471 -12.92 -4.94 -17.05
CA TRP A 471 -11.49 -4.86 -17.34
C TRP A 471 -10.77 -6.05 -16.73
N LYS A 472 -10.04 -6.80 -17.58
CA LYS A 472 -9.39 -8.06 -17.18
C LYS A 472 -7.87 -8.00 -17.17
N GLY A 473 -7.27 -6.82 -17.36
CA GLY A 473 -5.80 -6.70 -17.45
C GLY A 473 -5.19 -7.62 -18.51
N ASN A 474 -5.86 -7.73 -19.67
CA ASN A 474 -5.43 -8.61 -20.76
C ASN A 474 -4.57 -7.84 -21.77
N ILE A 475 -3.46 -7.26 -21.32
CA ILE A 475 -2.42 -6.77 -22.20
C ILE A 475 -1.31 -7.84 -22.28
N TYR A 476 -0.61 -7.92 -23.42
CA TYR A 476 0.67 -8.62 -23.53
C TYR A 476 1.34 -8.32 -24.87
N LEU A 477 2.66 -8.50 -24.91
CA LEU A 477 3.44 -8.54 -26.13
C LEU A 477 3.55 -9.98 -26.63
N VAL A 478 3.56 -10.15 -27.95
CA VAL A 478 3.96 -11.39 -28.62
C VAL A 478 5.23 -11.10 -29.40
N LEU A 479 6.27 -11.89 -29.16
CA LEU A 479 7.56 -11.73 -29.83
C LEU A 479 7.60 -12.47 -31.19
N LYS A 480 8.66 -12.20 -31.98
CA LYS A 480 8.88 -12.80 -33.30
C LYS A 480 9.09 -14.32 -33.25
N ASP A 481 9.67 -14.83 -32.17
CA ASP A 481 9.80 -16.27 -31.86
C ASP A 481 8.48 -16.93 -31.39
N GLY A 482 7.43 -16.14 -31.15
CA GLY A 482 6.13 -16.60 -30.68
C GLY A 482 5.95 -16.57 -29.15
N SER A 483 6.96 -16.20 -28.38
CA SER A 483 6.85 -16.07 -26.92
C SER A 483 5.91 -14.92 -26.52
N LYS A 484 5.50 -14.91 -25.25
CA LYS A 484 4.61 -13.88 -24.69
C LYS A 484 5.22 -13.22 -23.46
N ILE A 485 5.14 -11.89 -23.39
CA ILE A 485 5.50 -11.08 -22.24
C ILE A 485 4.26 -10.32 -21.78
N ALA A 486 3.73 -10.68 -20.61
CA ALA A 486 2.63 -9.99 -19.96
C ALA A 486 3.11 -8.74 -19.21
N GLU A 487 2.20 -7.83 -18.89
CA GLU A 487 2.49 -6.83 -17.85
C GLU A 487 2.76 -7.48 -16.49
N LEU A 488 3.55 -6.77 -15.69
CA LEU A 488 3.66 -6.96 -14.25
C LEU A 488 2.56 -6.17 -13.52
N SER A 489 2.20 -4.99 -14.04
CA SER A 489 1.14 -4.14 -13.51
C SER A 489 0.59 -3.18 -14.57
N CYS A 490 -0.63 -2.68 -14.33
CA CYS A 490 -1.26 -1.63 -15.12
C CYS A 490 -1.82 -0.54 -14.20
N GLU A 491 -1.49 0.72 -14.46
CA GLU A 491 -2.25 1.88 -13.99
C GLU A 491 -3.18 2.36 -15.10
N GLU A 492 -4.35 2.85 -14.72
CA GLU A 492 -5.33 3.42 -15.63
C GLU A 492 -5.77 4.81 -15.16
N ASP A 493 -5.83 5.75 -16.10
CA ASP A 493 -6.41 7.07 -15.93
C ASP A 493 -7.46 7.31 -17.02
N TYR A 494 -8.49 8.08 -16.72
CA TYR A 494 -9.56 8.40 -17.64
C TYR A 494 -9.94 9.88 -17.59
N LYS A 495 -9.99 10.52 -18.76
CA LYS A 495 -10.43 11.90 -18.92
C LYS A 495 -11.11 12.13 -20.27
N ASN A 496 -12.29 12.75 -20.26
CA ASN A 496 -12.98 13.27 -21.45
C ASN A 496 -13.11 12.30 -22.64
N GLY A 497 -13.52 11.06 -22.37
CA GLY A 497 -13.68 9.99 -23.36
C GLY A 497 -12.39 9.25 -23.71
N VAL A 498 -11.30 9.50 -22.99
CA VAL A 498 -9.98 8.93 -23.26
C VAL A 498 -9.46 8.21 -22.02
N PHE A 499 -9.24 6.89 -22.16
CA PHE A 499 -8.43 6.11 -21.24
C PHE A 499 -6.95 6.20 -21.61
N MET A 500 -6.12 6.25 -20.58
CA MET A 500 -4.67 6.10 -20.64
C MET A 500 -4.30 4.90 -19.76
N PHE A 501 -3.87 3.81 -20.37
CA PHE A 501 -3.27 2.69 -19.66
C PHE A 501 -1.76 2.90 -19.63
N LYS A 502 -1.11 2.75 -18.48
CA LYS A 502 0.35 2.68 -18.31
C LYS A 502 0.65 1.27 -17.77
N THR A 503 1.51 0.52 -18.43
CA THR A 503 1.83 -0.88 -18.08
C THR A 503 3.31 -1.06 -17.86
N MET A 504 3.71 -1.81 -16.83
CA MET A 504 5.10 -2.24 -16.60
C MET A 504 5.30 -3.67 -17.13
N PHE A 505 6.44 -4.01 -17.72
CA PHE A 505 6.75 -5.39 -18.10
C PHE A 505 7.53 -6.13 -17.00
N ASN A 506 7.36 -7.44 -16.92
CA ASN A 506 8.07 -8.28 -15.94
C ASN A 506 9.52 -8.63 -16.36
N ALA A 507 9.94 -8.23 -17.56
CA ALA A 507 11.28 -8.37 -18.10
C ALA A 507 11.55 -7.24 -19.10
N THR A 508 12.83 -6.96 -19.37
CA THR A 508 13.19 -5.99 -20.41
C THR A 508 12.96 -6.56 -21.80
N VAL A 509 12.41 -5.74 -22.71
CA VAL A 509 11.97 -6.16 -24.04
C VAL A 509 12.73 -5.45 -25.14
N SER A 510 13.39 -6.19 -26.02
CA SER A 510 13.91 -5.63 -27.26
C SER A 510 12.74 -5.27 -28.19
N LEU A 511 12.56 -3.97 -28.46
CA LEU A 511 11.45 -3.48 -29.30
C LEU A 511 11.47 -4.10 -30.71
N GLU A 512 12.66 -4.41 -31.24
CA GLU A 512 12.83 -5.09 -32.53
C GLU A 512 12.34 -6.54 -32.54
N GLN A 513 12.14 -7.16 -31.38
CA GLN A 513 11.61 -8.52 -31.26
C GLN A 513 10.09 -8.56 -31.13
N ILE A 514 9.41 -7.42 -30.95
CA ILE A 514 7.95 -7.39 -30.85
C ILE A 514 7.35 -7.67 -32.24
N LYS A 515 6.48 -8.67 -32.31
CA LYS A 515 5.71 -9.03 -33.51
C LYS A 515 4.32 -8.39 -33.49
N LYS A 516 3.67 -8.38 -32.33
CA LYS A 516 2.39 -7.71 -32.09
C LYS A 516 2.16 -7.44 -30.60
N ILE A 517 1.30 -6.48 -30.32
CA ILE A 517 0.70 -6.24 -29.00
C ILE A 517 -0.71 -6.81 -29.03
N VAL A 518 -1.17 -7.42 -27.93
CA VAL A 518 -2.56 -7.79 -27.73
C VAL A 518 -3.12 -6.98 -26.57
N ILE A 519 -4.31 -6.40 -26.74
CA ILE A 519 -5.02 -5.57 -25.75
C ILE A 519 -6.49 -6.01 -25.74
N ASP A 520 -6.91 -6.72 -24.69
CA ASP A 520 -8.26 -7.31 -24.55
C ASP A 520 -8.71 -8.08 -25.81
N GLY A 521 -7.82 -8.95 -26.30
CA GLY A 521 -8.00 -9.71 -27.55
C GLY A 521 -7.82 -8.92 -28.86
N THR A 522 -7.74 -7.58 -28.81
CA THR A 522 -7.43 -6.77 -29.99
C THR A 522 -5.94 -6.84 -30.32
N GLU A 523 -5.60 -7.40 -31.47
CA GLU A 523 -4.21 -7.49 -31.93
C GLU A 523 -3.76 -6.21 -32.68
N ILE A 524 -2.53 -5.76 -32.42
CA ILE A 524 -1.89 -4.61 -33.07
C ILE A 524 -0.51 -5.03 -33.56
N ILE A 525 -0.30 -4.94 -34.86
CA ILE A 525 1.03 -5.06 -35.48
C ILE A 525 1.67 -3.67 -35.44
N LEU A 526 2.92 -3.58 -34.99
CA LEU A 526 3.69 -2.34 -34.84
C LEU A 526 4.47 -1.96 -36.10
#